data_AF-A0A7Z9VPN3-F1
#
_entry.id   AF-A0A7Z9VPN3-F1
#
_cell.length_a   1.000
_cell.length_b   1.000
_cell.length_c   1.000
_cell.angle_alpha   90.00
_cell.angle_beta   90.00
_cell.angle_gamma   90.00
#
_symmetry.space_group_name_H-M   'P 1'
#
loop_
_entity.id
_entity.type
_entity.pdbx_description
1 polymer ?
#
loop_
_entity_poly.entity_id
_entity_poly.type
_entity_poly.pdbx_seq_one_letter_code
_entity_poly.pdbx_strand_id
1 'polypeptide(L)' 'SCRKPNPGMFIEARGKYNIDMKNSWMIGDKEADVRAANAAGIENTILVKTGHDIDEANSDAKFILKSMQDTIEII' A
#
# COMPACT_ATOMS: atom_id res chain seq x y z
N SER A 1 -3.78 13.45 -12.23
CA SER A 1 -4.62 12.98 -11.10
C SER A 1 -3.72 12.34 -10.05
N CYS A 2 -3.37 13.06 -8.99
CA CYS A 2 -2.41 12.60 -7.96
C CYS A 2 -3.10 12.20 -6.65
N ARG A 3 -4.39 11.87 -6.69
CA ARG A 3 -5.14 11.42 -5.52
C ARG A 3 -5.45 9.93 -5.63
N LYS A 4 -5.14 9.21 -4.55
CA LYS A 4 -5.53 7.83 -4.30
C LYS A 4 -7.04 7.66 -4.54
N PRO A 5 -7.49 6.61 -5.24
CA PRO A 5 -6.78 5.37 -5.55
C PRO A 5 -5.92 5.40 -6.83
N ASN A 6 -5.73 6.55 -7.48
CA ASN A 6 -4.87 6.61 -8.66
C ASN A 6 -3.38 6.51 -8.27
N PRO A 7 -2.53 5.87 -9.09
CA PRO A 7 -1.12 5.62 -8.76
C PRO A 7 -0.21 6.84 -8.95
N GLY A 8 -0.75 8.00 -9.34
CA GLY A 8 0.02 9.17 -9.78
C GLY A 8 1.13 9.58 -8.80
N MET A 9 0.85 9.57 -7.49
CA MET A 9 1.84 9.90 -6.46
C MET A 9 3.01 8.91 -6.42
N PHE A 10 2.75 7.60 -6.55
CA PHE A 10 3.80 6.58 -6.60
C PHE A 10 4.60 6.66 -7.90
N ILE A 11 3.93 6.86 -9.04
CA ILE A 11 4.61 6.99 -10.34
C ILE A 11 5.52 8.22 -10.37
N GLU A 12 5.08 9.34 -9.79
CA GLU A 12 5.90 10.53 -9.64
C GLU A 12 7.12 10.26 -8.75
N ALA A 13 6.92 9.60 -7.60
CA ALA A 13 8.01 9.22 -6.71
C ALA A 13 9.02 8.27 -7.40
N ARG A 14 8.54 7.34 -8.23
CA ARG A 14 9.40 6.48 -9.08
C ARG A 14 10.35 7.29 -9.93
N GLY A 15 9.82 8.26 -10.67
CA GLY A 15 10.61 9.08 -11.58
C GLY A 15 11.57 10.01 -10.85
N LYS A 16 11.14 10.55 -9.70
CA LYS A 16 11.93 11.51 -8.91
C LYS A 16 13.08 10.85 -8.13
N TYR A 17 12.86 9.64 -7.61
CA TYR A 17 13.81 8.98 -6.71
C TYR A 17 14.35 7.66 -7.23
N ASN A 18 14.02 7.28 -8.48
CA ASN A 18 14.40 6.00 -9.10
C ASN A 18 14.03 4.77 -8.23
N ILE A 19 12.82 4.78 -7.68
CA ILE A 19 12.31 3.73 -6.78
C ILE A 19 12.02 2.46 -7.58
N ASP A 20 12.50 1.32 -7.09
CA ASP A 20 12.09 0.02 -7.60
C ASP A 20 10.74 -0.40 -7.01
N MET A 21 9.68 -0.27 -7.79
CA MET A 21 8.32 -0.58 -7.34
C MET A 21 8.12 -2.06 -7.00
N LYS A 22 8.81 -2.97 -7.72
CA LYS A 22 8.63 -4.42 -7.53
C LYS A 22 9.16 -4.90 -6.19
N ASN A 23 10.25 -4.29 -5.74
CA ASN A 23 10.89 -4.58 -4.46
C ASN A 23 10.47 -3.62 -3.34
N SER A 24 9.56 -2.70 -3.63
CA SER A 24 9.02 -1.77 -2.63
C SER A 24 7.90 -2.41 -1.82
N TRP A 25 7.69 -1.87 -0.63
CA TRP A 25 6.56 -2.17 0.23
C TRP A 25 5.71 -0.93 0.40
N MET A 26 4.40 -1.13 0.38
CA MET A 26 3.44 -0.11 0.79
C MET A 26 2.76 -0.58 2.06
N ILE A 27 2.67 0.31 3.05
CA ILE A 27 1.96 0.08 4.31
C ILE A 27 1.00 1.25 4.50
N GLY A 28 -0.30 0.97 4.74
CA GLY A 28 -1.30 2.01 4.94
C GLY A 28 -2.52 1.52 5.71
N ASP A 29 -3.42 2.44 6.04
CA ASP A 29 -4.64 2.18 6.83
C ASP A 29 -5.92 2.20 5.98
N LYS A 30 -5.79 2.48 4.67
CA LYS A 30 -6.92 2.63 3.74
C LYS A 30 -6.73 1.83 2.48
N GLU A 31 -7.82 1.24 2.03
CA GLU A 31 -7.87 0.47 0.78
C GLU A 31 -7.49 1.30 -0.45
N ALA A 32 -7.78 2.62 -0.43
CA ALA A 32 -7.37 3.51 -1.52
C ALA A 32 -5.85 3.56 -1.70
N ASP A 33 -5.09 3.30 -0.62
CA ASP A 33 -3.64 3.36 -0.62
C ASP A 33 -3.07 2.08 -1.24
N VAL A 34 -3.64 0.94 -0.87
CA VAL A 34 -3.36 -0.39 -1.44
C VAL A 34 -3.63 -0.39 -2.94
N ARG A 35 -4.82 0.05 -3.36
CA ARG A 35 -5.17 0.12 -4.79
C ARG A 35 -4.24 1.03 -5.59
N ALA A 36 -3.87 2.17 -5.03
CA ALA A 36 -2.92 3.06 -5.68
C ALA A 36 -1.53 2.44 -5.82
N ALA A 37 -1.08 1.67 -4.82
CA ALA A 37 0.20 0.97 -4.83
C ALA A 37 0.21 -0.20 -5.84
N ASN A 38 -0.83 -1.05 -5.81
CA ASN A 38 -1.01 -2.14 -6.78
C ASN A 38 -1.04 -1.60 -8.22
N ALA A 39 -1.77 -0.51 -8.47
CA ALA A 39 -1.82 0.14 -9.78
C ALA A 39 -0.47 0.78 -10.21
N ALA A 40 0.42 1.07 -9.25
CA ALA A 40 1.78 1.56 -9.51
C ALA A 40 2.80 0.43 -9.71
N GLY A 41 2.39 -0.84 -9.55
CA GLY A 41 3.25 -2.02 -9.64
C GLY A 41 3.97 -2.39 -8.33
N ILE A 42 3.48 -1.90 -7.18
CA ILE A 42 3.93 -2.33 -5.85
C ILE A 42 2.99 -3.45 -5.40
N GLU A 43 3.46 -4.69 -5.46
CA GLU A 43 2.65 -5.87 -5.10
C GLU A 43 2.75 -6.23 -3.60
N ASN A 44 3.80 -5.76 -2.91
CA ASN A 44 3.94 -5.98 -1.47
C ASN A 44 3.18 -4.89 -0.71
N THR A 45 1.91 -5.15 -0.43
CA THR A 45 1.01 -4.23 0.26
C THR A 45 0.59 -4.78 1.62
N ILE A 46 0.63 -3.93 2.63
CA ILE A 46 0.15 -4.22 3.98
C ILE A 46 -0.91 -3.19 4.37
N LEU A 47 -2.07 -3.66 4.78
CA LEU A 47 -3.14 -2.84 5.31
C LEU A 47 -3.25 -3.02 6.84
N VAL A 48 -3.14 -1.94 7.61
CA VAL A 48 -3.17 -1.97 9.08
C VAL A 48 -4.52 -1.48 9.64
N LYS A 49 -5.06 -2.20 10.63
CA LYS A 49 -6.38 -1.93 11.24
C LYS A 49 -6.42 -0.76 12.23
N THR A 50 -5.27 -0.19 12.60
CA THR A 50 -5.21 0.86 13.64
C THR A 50 -5.91 2.17 13.30
N GLY A 51 -6.23 2.44 12.03
CA GLY A 51 -6.79 3.73 11.60
C GLY A 51 -8.31 3.74 11.41
N HIS A 52 -8.88 2.65 10.90
CA HIS A 52 -10.26 2.57 10.42
C HIS A 52 -10.74 1.10 10.39
N ASP A 53 -12.05 0.88 10.41
CA ASP A 53 -12.63 -0.43 10.11
C ASP A 53 -12.28 -0.83 8.66
N ILE A 54 -11.74 -2.02 8.50
CA ILE A 54 -11.34 -2.58 7.20
C ILE A 54 -12.32 -3.67 6.82
N ASP A 55 -12.84 -3.58 5.60
CA ASP A 55 -13.54 -4.67 4.95
C ASP A 55 -12.52 -5.66 4.37
N GLU A 56 -12.12 -6.63 5.20
CA GLU A 56 -11.12 -7.63 4.83
C GLU A 56 -11.55 -8.50 3.65
N ALA A 57 -12.85 -8.69 3.44
CA ALA A 57 -13.37 -9.52 2.36
C ALA A 57 -13.19 -8.88 0.97
N ASN A 58 -13.07 -7.56 0.92
CA ASN A 58 -12.98 -6.76 -0.32
C ASN A 58 -11.65 -6.00 -0.45
N SER A 59 -10.63 -6.41 0.31
CA SER A 59 -9.31 -5.77 0.27
C SER A 59 -8.42 -6.37 -0.82
N ASP A 60 -7.73 -5.51 -1.56
CA ASP A 60 -6.70 -5.88 -2.54
C ASP A 60 -5.30 -6.00 -1.89
N ALA A 61 -5.22 -5.97 -0.55
CA ALA A 61 -3.97 -6.00 0.19
C ALA A 61 -3.40 -7.42 0.25
N LYS A 62 -2.07 -7.54 0.11
CA LYS A 62 -1.38 -8.83 0.25
C LYS A 62 -1.40 -9.33 1.69
N PHE A 63 -1.28 -8.42 2.66
CA PHE A 63 -1.39 -8.71 4.09
C PHE A 63 -2.29 -7.71 4.79
N ILE A 64 -3.07 -8.19 5.76
CA ILE A 64 -3.87 -7.34 6.65
C ILE A 64 -3.42 -7.61 8.07
N LEU A 65 -2.90 -6.59 8.74
CA LEU A 65 -2.34 -6.70 10.09
C LEU A 65 -3.10 -5.81 11.06
N LYS A 66 -2.98 -6.09 12.37
CA LYS A 66 -3.69 -5.29 13.36
C LYS A 66 -3.03 -3.93 13.52
N SER A 67 -1.70 -3.89 13.51
CA SER A 67 -0.91 -2.69 13.80
C SER A 67 0.36 -2.58 12.96
N MET A 68 1.02 -1.42 13.05
CA MET A 68 2.34 -1.21 12.43
C MET A 68 3.43 -2.09 13.06
N GLN A 69 3.29 -2.47 14.34
CA GLN A 69 4.29 -3.30 15.02
C GLN A 69 4.32 -4.71 14.43
N ASP A 70 3.16 -5.22 14.01
CA ASP A 70 3.02 -6.57 13.45
C ASP A 70 3.72 -6.70 12.09
N THR A 71 4.07 -5.59 11.43
CA THR A 71 4.73 -5.64 10.10
C THR A 71 6.11 -6.29 10.18
N ILE A 72 6.77 -6.22 11.34
CA ILE A 72 8.12 -6.78 11.57
C ILE A 72 8.16 -8.30 11.36
N GLU A 73 7.03 -8.99 11.50
CA GLU A 73 6.96 -10.44 11.26
C GLU A 73 6.97 -10.80 9.76
N ILE A 74 6.77 -9.80 8.89
CA ILE A 74 6.59 -9.98 7.44
C ILE A 74 7.77 -9.41 6.63
N ILE A 75 8.36 -8.29 7.08
CA ILE A 75 9.47 -7.57 6.40
C ILE A 75 10.76 -7.61 7.20
#